data_AF-A0A8T5XDX4-F1
#
_entry.id   AF-A0A8T5XDX4-F1
#
_cell.length_a   1.000
_cell.length_b   1.000
_cell.length_c   1.000
_cell.angle_alpha   90.00
_cell.angle_beta   90.00
_cell.angle_gamma   90.00
#
_symmetry.space_group_name_H-M   'P 1'
#
loop_
_entity.id
_entity.type
_entity.pdbx_description
1 polymer ?
#
loop_
_entity_poly.entity_id
_entity_poly.type
_entity_poly.pdbx_seq_one_letter_code
_entity_poly.pdbx_strand_id
1 'polypeptide(L)' 'MDNMPLNIRKWDCPNCDTRSIERDINASINILKQGLKELNRESVE' A
#
# COMPACT_ATOMS: atom_id res chain seq x y z
N MET A 1 -1.75 -13.54 -1.63
CA MET A 1 -1.02 -13.20 -0.40
C MET A 1 -1.78 -13.82 0.74
N ASP A 2 -1.13 -14.68 1.53
CA ASP A 2 -1.69 -15.11 2.80
C ASP A 2 -2.07 -13.87 3.64
N ASN A 3 -3.11 -14.01 4.46
CA ASN A 3 -3.61 -12.98 5.38
C ASN A 3 -2.44 -12.23 6.02
N MET A 4 -2.34 -10.91 5.82
CA MET A 4 -1.34 -10.06 6.49
C MET A 4 -1.85 -9.79 7.91
N PRO A 5 -1.38 -10.52 8.94
CA PRO A 5 -2.01 -10.48 10.25
C PRO A 5 -1.77 -9.12 10.91
N LEU A 6 -2.74 -8.62 11.69
CA LEU A 6 -2.66 -7.28 12.29
C LEU A 6 -1.49 -7.10 13.25
N ASN A 7 -0.96 -8.18 13.84
CA ASN A 7 0.23 -8.15 14.68
C ASN A 7 1.56 -8.07 13.89
N ILE A 8 1.56 -8.32 12.58
CA ILE A 8 2.75 -8.19 11.73
C ILE A 8 2.82 -6.75 11.19
N ARG A 9 3.73 -5.96 11.75
CA ARG A 9 3.90 -4.53 11.45
C ARG A 9 4.96 -4.25 10.38
N LYS A 10 5.93 -5.17 10.25
CA LYS A 10 7.00 -5.12 9.25
C LYS A 10 7.00 -6.39 8.41
N TRP A 11 7.27 -6.26 7.12
CA TRP A 11 7.53 -7.40 6.23
C TRP A 11 8.56 -7.04 5.16
N ASP A 12 9.15 -8.07 4.57
CA ASP A 12 9.98 -7.96 3.39
C ASP A 12 9.12 -8.24 2.16
N CYS A 13 9.17 -7.34 1.16
CA CYS A 13 8.39 -7.52 -0.05
C CYS A 13 9.00 -8.63 -0.91
N PRO A 14 8.25 -9.70 -1.25
CA PRO A 14 8.78 -10.81 -2.05
C PRO A 14 8.99 -10.43 -3.52
N ASN A 15 8.51 -9.28 -3.97
CA ASN A 15 8.51 -8.88 -5.38
C ASN A 15 9.57 -7.82 -5.72
N CYS A 16 10.04 -7.05 -4.74
CA CYS A 16 10.94 -5.91 -4.99
C CYS A 16 12.11 -5.84 -4.02
N ASP A 17 12.37 -6.90 -3.26
CA ASP A 17 13.46 -7.06 -2.28
C ASP A 17 13.57 -5.95 -1.22
N THR A 18 12.57 -5.08 -1.13
CA THR A 18 12.52 -4.03 -0.11
C THR A 18 12.20 -4.68 1.23
N ARG A 19 13.14 -4.54 2.17
CA ARG A 19 13.06 -5.17 3.48
C ARG A 19 12.46 -4.23 4.52
N SER A 20 11.89 -4.81 5.57
CA SER A 20 11.42 -4.11 6.77
C SER A 20 10.44 -2.96 6.48
N ILE A 21 9.53 -3.18 5.53
CA ILE A 21 8.49 -2.21 5.18
C ILE A 21 7.53 -2.03 6.36
N GLU A 22 7.32 -0.78 6.79
CA GLU A 22 6.30 -0.45 7.79
C GLU A 22 4.90 -0.45 7.18
N ARG A 23 3.99 -1.25 7.75
CA ARG A 23 2.65 -1.50 7.20
C ARG A 23 1.79 -0.28 7.15
N ASP A 24 1.73 0.44 8.25
CA ASP A 24 0.84 1.58 8.35
C ASP A 24 1.29 2.72 7.44
N ILE A 25 2.61 2.88 7.26
CA ILE A 25 3.19 3.85 6.31
C ILE A 25 2.91 3.44 4.87
N ASN A 26 3.10 2.16 4.51
CA ASN A 26 2.81 1.69 3.16
C ASN A 26 1.30 1.79 2.84
N ALA A 27 0.44 1.43 3.80
CA ALA A 27 -0.99 1.56 3.68
C ALA A 27 -1.43 3.01 3.44
N SER A 28 -0.90 3.98 4.19
CA SER A 28 -1.23 5.40 4.00
C SER A 28 -0.81 5.91 2.61
N ILE A 29 0.36 5.48 2.11
CA ILE A 29 0.83 5.79 0.75
C ILE A 29 -0.12 5.19 -0.30
N ASN A 30 -0.56 3.94 -0.13
CA ASN A 30 -1.47 3.28 -1.07
C ASN A 30 -2.85 3.96 -1.09
N ILE A 31 -3.38 4.35 0.07
CA ILE A 31 -4.64 5.09 0.19
C ILE A 31 -4.53 6.43 -0.55
N LEU A 32 -3.45 7.19 -0.33
CA LEU A 32 -3.22 8.45 -1.05
C LEU A 32 -3.20 8.24 -2.56
N LYS A 33 -2.44 7.26 -3.06
CA LYS A 33 -2.35 6.95 -4.48
C LYS A 33 -3.70 6.58 -5.08
N GLN A 34 -4.51 5.81 -4.36
CA GLN A 34 -5.84 5.41 -4.80
C GLN A 34 -6.78 6.63 -4.85
N GLY A 35 -6.78 7.50 -3.84
CA GLY A 35 -7.56 8.74 -3.84
C GLY A 35 -7.18 9.68 -5.00
N LEU A 36 -5.88 9.87 -5.27
CA LEU A 36 -5.43 10.65 -6.43
C LEU A 36 -5.88 10.03 -7.77
N LYS A 37 -5.88 8.69 -7.87
CA LYS A 37 -6.36 7.98 -9.05
C LYS A 37 -7.86 8.17 -9.27
N GLU A 38 -8.64 8.17 -8.19
CA GLU A 38 -10.09 8.41 -8.24
C GLU A 38 -10.40 9.84 -8.68
N LEU A 39 -9.75 10.85 -8.09
CA LEU A 39 -9.87 12.25 -8.51
C LEU A 39 -9.51 12.47 -9.98
N ASN A 40 -8.44 11.80 -10.46
CA ASN A 40 -8.04 11.89 -11.87
C ASN A 40 -9.02 11.17 -12.82
N ARG A 41 -9.81 10.20 -12.34
CA ARG A 41 -10.83 9.50 -13.17
C ARG A 41 -12.09 10.33 -13.35
N GLU A 42 -12.48 11.12 -12.36
CA GLU A 42 -13.61 12.07 -12.47
C GLU A 42 -13.35 13.20 -13.48
N SER A 43 -12.10 13.38 -13.92
CA SER A 43 -11.72 14.39 -14.92
C SER A 43 -11.81 13.89 -16.37
N VAL A 44 -12.13 12.60 -16.59
CA VAL A 44 -12.11 11.94 -17.91
C VAL A 44 -13.46 11.33 -18.28
N GLU A 45 -14.47 11.43 -17.42
CA GLU A 45 -15.89 11.22 -17.73
C GLU A 45 -16.57 12.57 -18.03
#